data_AF-A0A3D5WU44-F1
#
_entry.id   AF-A0A3D5WU44-F1
#
_cell.length_a   1.000
_cell.length_b   1.000
_cell.length_c   1.000
_cell.angle_alpha   90.00
_cell.angle_beta   90.00
_cell.angle_gamma   90.00
#
_symmetry.space_group_name_H-M   'P 1'
#
loop_
_entity.id
_entity.type
_entity.pdbx_description
1 polymer ?
#
loop_
_entity_poly.entity_id
_entity_poly.type
_entity_poly.pdbx_seq_one_letter_code
_entity_poly.pdbx_strand_id
1 'polypeptide(L)'
;MKDAFSRTIDYMRVSLTDRCNYRCVYCMDECGVEKKSHDDILSFEDVMTIIRAFHNLGGKKVRFTGGEPLLRKNAADFICSVKKELPDLCIGLTTNGVYLPKYIDKLSDCIDGLNVSIDSLSDEIYNKITRGGNLECAIQGISAAKNSGIKNIKVNAVLMKGVNDDVSAFSEFAKKHGVKVRFIEMMPIMNEHAFHKYFLPAEIFVKENDMKFLRRENKVDVYMTKDGVEIGVIAALQSKFCSSCNRIRLTADGKILPCLHHDVFVDVKPYLADGNVEDAILKAVEIKPREHLIEMGVLQKINMYGIGG
;
A
#
# COMPACT_ATOMS: atom_id res chain seq x y z
N MET A 1 0.79 -2.87 20.78
CA MET A 1 2.03 -3.56 21.25
C MET A 1 3.27 -2.72 20.99
N LYS A 2 4.41 -2.99 21.66
CA LYS A 2 5.71 -2.30 21.45
C LYS A 2 6.76 -3.28 20.93
N ASP A 3 7.68 -2.81 20.09
CA ASP A 3 8.83 -3.60 19.64
C ASP A 3 10.09 -3.40 20.49
N ALA A 4 11.19 -4.05 20.10
CA ALA A 4 12.50 -3.98 20.77
C ALA A 4 13.12 -2.56 20.82
N PHE A 5 12.58 -1.62 20.04
CA PHE A 5 13.04 -0.22 19.97
C PHE A 5 11.99 0.75 20.54
N SER A 6 11.05 0.23 21.34
CA SER A 6 9.95 0.99 21.97
C SER A 6 9.00 1.69 21.00
N ARG A 7 8.95 1.28 19.72
CA ARG A 7 7.97 1.78 18.75
C ARG A 7 6.63 1.11 19.00
N THR A 8 5.56 1.89 19.05
CA THR A 8 4.20 1.34 19.09
C THR A 8 3.85 0.76 17.74
N ILE A 9 3.56 -0.54 17.70
CA ILE A 9 3.05 -1.24 16.52
C ILE A 9 1.54 -1.37 16.66
N ASP A 10 0.81 -0.70 15.78
CA ASP A 10 -0.65 -0.63 15.79
C ASP A 10 -1.28 -0.66 14.39
N TYR A 11 -0.46 -0.82 13.35
CA TYR A 11 -0.91 -0.86 11.96
C TYR A 11 -0.44 -2.12 11.21
N MET A 12 -1.38 -2.96 10.78
CA MET A 12 -1.10 -4.11 9.90
C MET A 12 -1.55 -3.82 8.46
N ARG A 13 -0.72 -4.16 7.48
CA ARG A 13 -1.15 -4.29 6.07
C ARG A 13 -1.42 -5.75 5.77
N VAL A 14 -2.57 -6.04 5.17
CA VAL A 14 -3.02 -7.40 4.90
C VAL A 14 -3.15 -7.59 3.39
N SER A 15 -2.30 -8.43 2.82
CA SER A 15 -2.36 -8.86 1.43
C SER A 15 -3.40 -9.97 1.31
N LEU A 16 -4.52 -9.69 0.63
CA LEU A 16 -5.58 -10.68 0.46
C LEU A 16 -5.30 -11.66 -0.68
N THR A 17 -4.44 -11.30 -1.62
CA THR A 17 -4.17 -12.10 -2.82
C THR A 17 -2.81 -11.71 -3.40
N ASP A 18 -2.13 -12.66 -4.03
CA ASP A 18 -0.92 -12.43 -4.83
C ASP A 18 -1.25 -12.04 -6.28
N ARG A 19 -2.50 -12.19 -6.70
CA ARG A 19 -2.94 -11.93 -8.08
C ARG A 19 -3.24 -10.47 -8.31
N CYS A 20 -2.80 -9.96 -9.47
CA CYS A 20 -3.14 -8.63 -9.97
C CYS A 20 -3.62 -8.72 -11.42
N ASN A 21 -4.53 -7.82 -11.80
CA ASN A 21 -4.95 -7.60 -13.18
C ASN A 21 -3.95 -6.76 -14.00
N TYR A 22 -2.97 -6.11 -13.35
CA TYR A 22 -1.89 -5.36 -14.00
C TYR A 22 -0.52 -6.04 -13.81
N ARG A 23 0.47 -5.55 -14.58
CA ARG A 23 1.87 -5.99 -14.56
C ARG A 23 2.80 -4.79 -14.49
N CYS A 24 2.59 -3.92 -13.51
CA CYS A 24 3.28 -2.64 -13.45
C CYS A 24 4.80 -2.82 -13.49
N VAL A 25 5.49 -2.03 -14.32
CA VAL A 25 6.93 -2.22 -14.63
C VAL A 25 7.84 -2.24 -13.39
N TYR A 26 7.48 -1.51 -12.34
CA TYR A 26 8.24 -1.42 -11.08
C TYR A 26 7.82 -2.46 -10.03
N CYS A 27 6.75 -3.22 -10.27
CA CYS A 27 6.12 -4.09 -9.27
C CYS A 27 6.19 -5.58 -9.65
N MET A 28 5.97 -5.89 -10.93
CA MET A 28 5.77 -7.25 -11.41
C MET A 28 6.43 -7.47 -12.77
N ASP A 29 6.98 -8.66 -12.99
CA ASP A 29 7.53 -9.05 -14.29
C ASP A 29 6.47 -9.04 -15.40
N GLU A 30 6.94 -8.92 -16.64
CA GLU A 30 6.06 -8.84 -17.82
C GLU A 30 5.21 -10.09 -18.00
N CYS A 31 5.83 -11.27 -17.83
CA CYS A 31 5.15 -12.55 -17.84
C CYS A 31 4.16 -12.72 -16.67
N GLY A 32 4.22 -11.83 -15.67
CA GLY A 32 3.43 -11.90 -14.46
C GLY A 32 4.02 -12.77 -13.38
N VAL A 33 3.12 -13.32 -12.57
CA VAL A 33 3.47 -14.10 -11.39
C VAL A 33 3.00 -15.52 -11.58
N GLU A 34 3.85 -16.45 -11.13
CA GLU A 34 3.41 -17.81 -10.90
C GLU A 34 2.30 -17.77 -9.85
N LYS A 35 1.11 -18.20 -10.26
CA LYS A 35 -0.09 -18.07 -9.45
C LYS A 35 -0.04 -19.10 -8.35
N LYS A 36 -0.12 -18.66 -7.10
CA LYS A 36 -0.34 -19.57 -5.98
C LYS A 36 -1.66 -20.33 -6.15
N SER A 37 -1.65 -21.59 -5.71
CA SER A 37 -2.88 -22.37 -5.62
C SER A 37 -3.81 -21.77 -4.55
N HIS A 38 -5.07 -22.18 -4.55
CA HIS A 38 -6.00 -21.71 -3.52
C HIS A 38 -5.60 -22.17 -2.12
N ASP A 39 -4.92 -23.32 -2.01
CA ASP A 39 -4.48 -23.91 -0.74
C ASP A 39 -3.19 -23.24 -0.20
N ASP A 40 -2.46 -22.52 -1.06
CA ASP A 40 -1.25 -21.81 -0.68
C ASP A 40 -1.54 -20.45 -0.01
N ILE A 41 -2.73 -19.89 -0.22
CA ILE A 41 -3.14 -18.59 0.34
C ILE A 41 -4.04 -18.78 1.57
N LEU A 42 -3.97 -17.83 2.50
CA LEU A 42 -4.81 -17.85 3.71
C LEU A 42 -6.30 -17.76 3.34
N SER A 43 -7.10 -18.59 4.00
CA SER A 43 -8.57 -18.49 3.96
C SER A 43 -9.04 -17.18 4.62
N PHE A 44 -10.28 -16.77 4.38
CA PHE A 44 -10.78 -15.55 5.02
C PHE A 44 -10.99 -15.74 6.52
N GLU A 45 -11.28 -16.96 6.93
CA GLU A 45 -11.39 -17.42 8.31
C GLU A 45 -10.04 -17.27 9.04
N ASP A 46 -8.95 -17.68 8.40
CA ASP A 46 -7.60 -17.49 8.92
C ASP A 46 -7.24 -16.01 9.02
N VAL A 47 -7.51 -15.23 7.96
CA VAL A 47 -7.23 -13.78 7.97
C VAL A 47 -8.03 -13.09 9.08
N MET A 48 -9.30 -13.45 9.28
CA MET A 48 -10.10 -12.92 10.40
C MET A 48 -9.46 -13.25 11.75
N THR A 49 -9.04 -14.50 11.94
CA THR A 49 -8.39 -14.96 13.18
C THR A 49 -7.14 -14.14 13.48
N ILE A 50 -6.31 -13.88 12.46
CA ILE A 50 -5.11 -13.05 12.60
C ILE A 50 -5.46 -11.59 12.90
N ILE A 51 -6.48 -11.02 12.25
CA ILE A 51 -6.91 -9.63 12.50
C ILE A 51 -7.45 -9.47 13.92
N ARG A 52 -8.23 -10.44 14.43
CA ARG A 52 -8.71 -10.46 15.81
C ARG A 52 -7.55 -10.48 16.80
N ALA A 53 -6.60 -11.41 16.62
CA ALA A 53 -5.40 -11.50 17.44
C ALA A 53 -4.60 -10.18 17.43
N PHE A 54 -4.41 -9.58 16.25
CA PHE A 54 -3.75 -8.28 16.13
C PHE A 54 -4.49 -7.15 16.86
N HIS A 55 -5.82 -7.12 16.75
CA HIS A 55 -6.67 -6.14 17.44
C HIS A 55 -6.61 -6.32 18.96
N ASN A 56 -6.68 -7.55 19.48
CA ASN A 56 -6.57 -7.88 20.90
C ASN A 56 -5.24 -7.40 21.50
N LEU A 57 -4.15 -7.49 20.74
CA LEU A 57 -2.82 -6.97 21.12
C LEU A 57 -2.69 -5.43 21.01
N GLY A 58 -3.81 -4.74 20.76
CA GLY A 58 -3.92 -3.29 20.69
C GLY A 58 -3.73 -2.71 19.29
N GLY A 59 -3.79 -3.54 18.24
CA GLY A 59 -3.82 -3.09 16.85
C GLY A 59 -5.01 -2.16 16.58
N LYS A 60 -4.76 -1.04 15.90
CA LYS A 60 -5.77 0.02 15.66
C LYS A 60 -6.15 0.18 14.20
N LYS A 61 -5.30 -0.31 13.29
CA LYS A 61 -5.49 -0.11 11.86
C LYS A 61 -5.14 -1.34 11.06
N VAL A 62 -6.03 -1.70 10.14
CA VAL A 62 -5.75 -2.68 9.08
C VAL A 62 -5.90 -1.99 7.73
N ARG A 63 -4.97 -2.26 6.80
CA ARG A 63 -5.13 -1.87 5.41
C ARG A 63 -5.09 -3.09 4.52
N PHE A 64 -6.21 -3.36 3.86
CA PHE A 64 -6.32 -4.38 2.84
C PHE A 64 -5.64 -3.93 1.54
N THR A 65 -4.88 -4.85 0.99
CA THR A 65 -4.06 -4.71 -0.21
C THR A 65 -3.93 -6.12 -0.81
N GLY A 66 -2.92 -6.35 -1.64
CA GLY A 66 -2.60 -7.57 -2.35
C GLY A 66 -1.99 -7.21 -3.69
N GLY A 67 -1.94 -8.13 -4.65
CA GLY A 67 -1.86 -7.74 -6.05
C GLY A 67 -2.96 -6.72 -6.36
N GLU A 68 -4.18 -7.18 -6.61
CA GLU A 68 -5.38 -6.33 -6.59
C GLU A 68 -6.41 -6.98 -5.63
N PRO A 69 -6.69 -6.39 -4.45
CA PRO A 69 -7.56 -7.02 -3.45
C PRO A 69 -8.95 -7.34 -3.98
N LEU A 70 -9.53 -6.46 -4.81
CA LEU A 70 -10.89 -6.63 -5.35
C LEU A 70 -10.99 -7.70 -6.44
N LEU A 71 -9.86 -8.30 -6.84
CA LEU A 71 -9.82 -9.47 -7.71
C LEU A 71 -10.15 -10.76 -6.96
N ARG A 72 -9.91 -10.82 -5.64
CA ARG A 72 -10.25 -12.00 -4.83
C ARG A 72 -11.77 -12.05 -4.62
N LYS A 73 -12.38 -13.17 -5.03
CA LYS A 73 -13.82 -13.40 -4.85
C LYS A 73 -14.20 -13.21 -3.38
N ASN A 74 -15.32 -12.54 -3.13
CA ASN A 74 -15.85 -12.21 -1.80
C ASN A 74 -14.97 -11.28 -0.93
N ALA A 75 -13.92 -10.65 -1.47
CA ALA A 75 -13.07 -9.74 -0.70
C ALA A 75 -13.87 -8.56 -0.10
N ALA A 76 -14.83 -8.00 -0.85
CA ALA A 76 -15.66 -6.91 -0.34
C ALA A 76 -16.57 -7.35 0.82
N ASP A 77 -17.17 -8.55 0.73
CA ASP A 77 -17.94 -9.16 1.82
C ASP A 77 -17.10 -9.39 3.07
N PHE A 78 -15.88 -9.90 2.87
CA PHE A 78 -14.94 -10.13 3.95
C PHE A 78 -14.55 -8.83 4.66
N ILE A 79 -14.18 -7.78 3.91
CA ILE A 79 -13.81 -6.47 4.49
C ILE A 79 -14.96 -5.91 5.35
N CYS A 80 -16.20 -5.98 4.86
CA CYS A 80 -17.37 -5.56 5.62
C CYS A 80 -17.63 -6.43 6.86
N SER A 81 -17.36 -7.73 6.78
CA SER A 81 -17.48 -8.63 7.93
C SER A 81 -16.46 -8.27 9.02
N VAL A 82 -15.23 -7.89 8.64
CA VAL A 82 -14.21 -7.37 9.57
C VAL A 82 -14.68 -6.08 10.24
N LYS A 83 -15.25 -5.14 9.49
CA LYS A 83 -15.79 -3.89 10.07
C LYS A 83 -16.93 -4.15 11.05
N LYS A 84 -17.84 -5.06 10.69
CA LYS A 84 -18.99 -5.43 11.53
C LYS A 84 -18.54 -6.04 12.86
N GLU A 85 -17.53 -6.90 12.81
CA GLU A 85 -17.04 -7.57 14.00
C GLU A 85 -16.14 -6.69 14.88
N LEU A 86 -15.31 -5.86 14.26
CA LEU A 86 -14.37 -4.98 14.92
C LEU A 86 -14.69 -3.51 14.56
N PRO A 87 -15.78 -2.93 15.11
CA PRO A 87 -16.26 -1.61 14.70
C PRO A 87 -15.24 -0.48 14.94
N ASP A 88 -14.43 -0.59 16.00
CA ASP A 88 -13.40 0.38 16.37
C ASP A 88 -12.11 0.26 15.55
N LEU A 89 -11.98 -0.79 14.73
CA LEU A 89 -10.82 -0.97 13.87
C LEU A 89 -10.88 -0.02 12.67
N CYS A 90 -9.83 0.77 12.46
CA CYS A 90 -9.71 1.62 11.29
C CYS A 90 -9.32 0.77 10.06
N ILE A 91 -10.19 0.72 9.06
CA ILE A 91 -10.02 -0.09 7.85
C ILE A 91 -9.65 0.81 6.67
N GLY A 92 -8.52 0.49 6.04
CA GLY A 92 -8.13 1.09 4.77
C GLY A 92 -8.14 0.09 3.62
N LEU A 93 -8.31 0.60 2.39
CA LEU A 93 -8.14 -0.19 1.16
C LEU A 93 -7.12 0.49 0.25
N THR A 94 -6.22 -0.29 -0.35
CA THR A 94 -5.38 0.14 -1.49
C THR A 94 -5.77 -0.69 -2.72
N THR A 95 -6.03 -0.04 -3.84
CA THR A 95 -6.45 -0.69 -5.10
C THR A 95 -5.94 0.13 -6.29
N ASN A 96 -5.86 -0.48 -7.48
CA ASN A 96 -5.67 0.24 -8.74
C ASN A 96 -6.96 0.94 -9.23
N GLY A 97 -8.10 0.66 -8.59
CA GLY A 97 -9.35 1.38 -8.78
C GLY A 97 -10.31 0.79 -9.81
N VAL A 98 -9.86 -0.09 -10.70
CA VAL A 98 -10.71 -0.55 -11.83
C VAL A 98 -11.95 -1.34 -11.41
N TYR A 99 -11.88 -2.04 -10.28
CA TYR A 99 -13.00 -2.81 -9.75
C TYR A 99 -13.85 -2.02 -8.76
N LEU A 100 -13.48 -0.79 -8.41
CA LEU A 100 -14.24 0.01 -7.44
C LEU A 100 -15.70 0.19 -7.84
N PRO A 101 -16.07 0.57 -9.08
CA PRO A 101 -17.48 0.82 -9.41
C PRO A 101 -18.41 -0.35 -9.11
N LYS A 102 -17.90 -1.59 -9.16
CA LYS A 102 -18.66 -2.81 -8.85
C LYS A 102 -18.90 -3.03 -7.35
N TYR A 103 -17.99 -2.58 -6.49
CA TYR A 103 -17.98 -2.94 -5.07
C TYR A 103 -18.16 -1.75 -4.13
N ILE A 104 -18.11 -0.52 -4.64
CA ILE A 104 -17.97 0.66 -3.79
C ILE A 104 -19.20 0.96 -2.93
N ASP A 105 -20.40 0.73 -3.47
CA ASP A 105 -21.66 0.91 -2.73
C ASP A 105 -21.72 0.00 -1.49
N LYS A 106 -21.07 -1.16 -1.56
CA LYS A 106 -20.93 -2.07 -0.43
C LYS A 106 -19.83 -1.63 0.53
N LEU A 107 -18.72 -1.14 -0.01
CA LEU A 107 -17.50 -0.84 0.77
C LEU A 107 -17.55 0.51 1.48
N SER A 108 -18.38 1.46 1.04
CA SER A 108 -18.42 2.84 1.53
C SER A 108 -18.61 2.93 3.04
N ASP A 109 -19.44 2.06 3.61
CA ASP A 109 -19.70 2.01 5.06
C ASP A 109 -18.71 1.13 5.83
N CYS A 110 -17.88 0.38 5.11
CA CYS A 110 -16.96 -0.61 5.66
C CYS A 110 -15.52 -0.10 5.75
N ILE A 111 -15.16 0.96 5.02
CA ILE A 111 -13.79 1.48 4.95
C ILE A 111 -13.68 2.95 5.39
N ASP A 112 -12.67 3.24 6.19
CA ASP A 112 -12.38 4.59 6.70
C ASP A 112 -11.42 5.39 5.79
N GLY A 113 -10.81 4.73 4.80
CA GLY A 113 -9.94 5.43 3.84
C GLY A 113 -9.46 4.62 2.66
N LEU A 114 -9.57 5.24 1.48
CA LEU A 114 -9.25 4.64 0.19
C LEU A 114 -7.96 5.23 -0.37
N ASN A 115 -7.08 4.35 -0.84
CA ASN A 115 -5.91 4.70 -1.63
C ASN A 115 -6.08 4.10 -3.03
N VAL A 116 -6.04 4.94 -4.07
CA VAL A 116 -6.06 4.50 -5.47
C VAL A 116 -4.67 4.73 -6.07
N SER A 117 -4.10 3.71 -6.70
CA SER A 117 -2.79 3.83 -7.36
C SER A 117 -2.94 4.29 -8.80
N ILE A 118 -2.42 5.47 -9.12
CA ILE A 118 -2.37 6.02 -10.48
C ILE A 118 -1.00 6.68 -10.68
N ASP A 119 -0.13 6.02 -11.45
CA ASP A 119 1.25 6.49 -11.64
C ASP A 119 1.39 7.46 -12.82
N SER A 120 0.40 7.56 -13.70
CA SER A 120 0.40 8.55 -14.79
C SER A 120 -1.01 8.98 -15.14
N LEU A 121 -1.14 10.23 -15.58
CA LEU A 121 -2.38 10.82 -16.08
C LEU A 121 -2.42 10.92 -17.62
N SER A 122 -1.44 10.34 -18.30
CA SER A 122 -1.45 10.09 -19.75
C SER A 122 -1.89 8.66 -20.02
N ASP A 123 -2.89 8.47 -20.89
CA ASP A 123 -3.41 7.15 -21.23
C ASP A 123 -2.31 6.22 -21.77
N GLU A 124 -1.48 6.72 -22.67
CA GLU A 124 -0.38 5.97 -23.28
C GLU A 124 0.66 5.54 -22.23
N ILE A 125 1.08 6.49 -21.38
CA ILE A 125 2.09 6.23 -20.35
C ILE A 125 1.51 5.30 -19.28
N TYR A 126 0.27 5.52 -18.83
CA TYR A 126 -0.41 4.66 -17.88
C TYR A 126 -0.52 3.22 -18.41
N ASN A 127 -0.95 3.06 -19.66
CA ASN A 127 -1.05 1.76 -20.32
C ASN A 127 0.33 1.07 -20.38
N LYS A 128 1.39 1.79 -20.74
CA LYS A 128 2.76 1.27 -20.81
C LYS A 128 3.30 0.87 -19.43
N ILE A 129 3.10 1.71 -18.41
CA ILE A 129 3.60 1.48 -17.05
C ILE A 129 2.88 0.31 -16.40
N THR A 130 1.56 0.19 -16.58
CA THR A 130 0.74 -0.90 -16.03
C THR A 130 0.76 -2.18 -16.89
N ARG A 131 1.28 -2.07 -18.12
CA ARG A 131 1.24 -3.06 -19.22
C ARG A 131 -0.19 -3.52 -19.53
N GLY A 132 -0.99 -2.61 -20.07
CA GLY A 132 -2.35 -2.90 -20.55
C GLY A 132 -3.48 -2.29 -19.71
N GLY A 133 -3.16 -1.46 -18.72
CA GLY A 133 -4.17 -0.77 -17.93
C GLY A 133 -4.89 0.33 -18.68
N ASN A 134 -6.09 0.65 -18.18
CA ASN A 134 -6.95 1.71 -18.69
C ASN A 134 -7.12 2.79 -17.61
N LEU A 135 -6.63 4.00 -17.88
CA LEU A 135 -6.66 5.12 -16.95
C LEU A 135 -8.09 5.60 -16.69
N GLU A 136 -8.93 5.65 -17.73
CA GLU A 136 -10.34 6.03 -17.60
C GLU A 136 -11.07 5.15 -16.58
N CYS A 137 -10.89 3.83 -16.63
CA CYS A 137 -11.46 2.90 -15.66
C CYS A 137 -11.01 3.21 -14.22
N ALA A 138 -9.74 3.59 -14.00
CA ALA A 138 -9.24 3.97 -12.68
C ALA A 138 -9.87 5.30 -12.20
N ILE A 139 -10.02 6.28 -13.09
CA ILE A 139 -10.67 7.57 -12.81
C ILE A 139 -12.17 7.40 -12.53
N GLN A 140 -12.84 6.50 -13.26
CA GLN A 140 -14.23 6.11 -12.98
C GLN A 140 -14.35 5.49 -11.59
N GLY A 141 -13.38 4.67 -11.17
CA GLY A 141 -13.32 4.14 -9.81
C GLY A 141 -13.20 5.21 -8.73
N ILE A 142 -12.38 6.25 -8.95
CA ILE A 142 -12.28 7.41 -8.05
C ILE A 142 -13.62 8.15 -7.98
N SER A 143 -14.25 8.36 -9.14
CA SER A 143 -15.53 9.06 -9.23
C SER A 143 -16.64 8.30 -8.50
N ALA A 144 -16.71 6.98 -8.65
CA ALA A 144 -17.64 6.13 -7.94
C ALA A 144 -17.41 6.17 -6.42
N ALA A 145 -16.16 6.12 -5.97
CA ALA A 145 -15.81 6.24 -4.55
C ALA A 145 -16.23 7.59 -3.95
N LYS A 146 -16.04 8.69 -4.68
CA LYS A 146 -16.49 10.02 -4.24
C LYS A 146 -18.01 10.08 -4.09
N ASN A 147 -18.74 9.55 -5.08
CA ASN A 147 -20.21 9.55 -5.08
C ASN A 147 -20.80 8.69 -3.97
N SER A 148 -20.10 7.65 -3.53
CA SER A 148 -20.50 6.78 -2.40
C SER A 148 -20.34 7.43 -1.01
N GLY A 149 -19.76 8.64 -0.93
CA GLY A 149 -19.61 9.38 0.34
C GLY A 149 -18.30 9.12 1.08
N ILE A 150 -17.36 8.34 0.52
CA ILE A 150 -16.02 8.16 1.11
C ILE A 150 -15.27 9.49 1.10
N LYS A 151 -15.02 10.05 2.27
CA LYS A 151 -14.37 11.36 2.42
C LYS A 151 -12.85 11.32 2.26
N ASN A 152 -12.23 10.17 2.53
CA ASN A 152 -10.79 10.06 2.70
C ASN A 152 -10.13 9.31 1.53
N ILE A 153 -10.25 9.87 0.33
CA ILE A 153 -9.69 9.31 -0.91
C ILE A 153 -8.31 9.94 -1.17
N LYS A 154 -7.33 9.08 -1.45
CA LYS A 154 -5.98 9.49 -1.82
C LYS A 154 -5.55 8.79 -3.09
N VAL A 155 -4.91 9.54 -3.97
CA VAL A 155 -4.21 8.97 -5.12
C VAL A 155 -2.73 8.86 -4.77
N ASN A 156 -2.18 7.66 -4.87
CA ASN A 156 -0.75 7.45 -4.73
C ASN A 156 -0.15 7.22 -6.13
N ALA A 157 0.97 7.87 -6.39
CA ALA A 157 1.79 7.67 -7.57
C ALA A 157 3.21 7.29 -7.11
N VAL A 158 3.80 6.25 -7.67
CA VAL A 158 5.25 6.03 -7.54
C VAL A 158 5.94 7.09 -8.39
N LEU A 159 6.83 7.88 -7.78
CA LEU A 159 7.58 8.93 -8.47
C LEU A 159 8.56 8.30 -9.45
N MET A 160 8.46 8.70 -10.72
CA MET A 160 9.16 8.13 -11.86
C MET A 160 9.65 9.24 -12.79
N LYS A 161 10.97 9.33 -12.95
CA LYS A 161 11.63 10.25 -13.88
C LYS A 161 11.14 10.05 -15.31
N GLY A 162 10.81 11.12 -16.01
CA GLY A 162 10.29 11.14 -17.38
C GLY A 162 8.90 10.51 -17.54
N VAL A 163 8.15 10.33 -16.44
CA VAL A 163 6.83 9.69 -16.43
C VAL A 163 5.82 10.57 -15.71
N ASN A 164 6.13 11.00 -14.49
CA ASN A 164 5.25 11.81 -13.65
C ASN A 164 6.03 12.81 -12.77
N ASP A 165 7.20 13.23 -13.24
CA ASP A 165 8.09 14.18 -12.58
C ASP A 165 7.68 15.65 -12.74
N ASP A 166 6.62 15.92 -13.51
CA ASP A 166 5.87 17.18 -13.50
C ASP A 166 4.62 17.06 -12.60
N VAL A 167 4.59 17.85 -11.53
CA VAL A 167 3.50 17.84 -10.55
C VAL A 167 2.22 18.49 -11.08
N SER A 168 2.30 19.31 -12.13
CA SER A 168 1.21 20.19 -12.59
C SER A 168 -0.04 19.39 -12.97
N ALA A 169 0.12 18.32 -13.74
CA ALA A 169 -1.00 17.44 -14.12
C ALA A 169 -1.69 16.82 -12.90
N PHE A 170 -0.91 16.40 -11.89
CA PHE A 170 -1.46 15.83 -10.66
C PHE A 170 -2.07 16.89 -9.73
N SER A 171 -1.54 18.11 -9.73
CA SER A 171 -2.11 19.29 -9.04
C SER A 171 -3.49 19.63 -9.59
N GLU A 172 -3.63 19.70 -10.92
CA GLU A 172 -4.91 19.90 -11.60
C GLU A 172 -5.88 18.75 -11.35
N PHE A 173 -5.40 17.51 -11.43
CA PHE A 173 -6.20 16.33 -11.15
C PHE A 173 -6.74 16.32 -9.71
N ALA A 174 -5.91 16.66 -8.72
CA ALA A 174 -6.30 16.76 -7.33
C ALA A 174 -7.43 17.77 -7.13
N LYS A 175 -7.32 18.95 -7.75
CA LYS A 175 -8.37 19.99 -7.75
C LYS A 175 -9.65 19.51 -8.39
N LYS A 176 -9.56 19.00 -9.62
CA LYS A 176 -10.72 18.55 -10.43
C LYS A 176 -11.52 17.47 -9.72
N HIS A 177 -10.84 16.49 -9.13
CA HIS A 177 -11.50 15.34 -8.51
C HIS A 177 -11.72 15.52 -6.99
N GLY A 178 -11.09 16.50 -6.35
CA GLY A 178 -11.19 16.73 -4.91
C GLY A 178 -10.53 15.61 -4.10
N VAL A 179 -9.36 15.14 -4.55
CA VAL A 179 -8.59 14.06 -3.92
C VAL A 179 -7.24 14.55 -3.45
N LYS A 180 -6.65 13.89 -2.44
CA LYS A 180 -5.26 14.17 -2.04
C LYS A 180 -4.30 13.32 -2.87
N VAL A 181 -3.31 13.94 -3.50
CA VAL A 181 -2.27 13.21 -4.24
C VAL A 181 -1.03 13.03 -3.37
N ARG A 182 -0.40 11.86 -3.47
CA ARG A 182 0.85 11.52 -2.80
C ARG A 182 1.82 10.85 -3.75
N PHE A 183 3.01 11.41 -3.87
CA PHE A 183 4.13 10.78 -4.54
C PHE A 183 4.89 9.90 -3.55
N ILE A 184 5.24 8.70 -3.98
CA ILE A 184 6.06 7.75 -3.23
C ILE A 184 7.36 7.60 -3.97
N GLU A 185 8.46 7.97 -3.33
CA GLU A 185 9.79 7.76 -3.88
C GLU A 185 9.98 6.28 -4.22
N MET A 186 10.42 6.01 -5.45
CA MET A 186 10.66 4.65 -5.89
C MET A 186 11.74 4.00 -5.01
N MET A 187 11.45 2.82 -4.50
CA MET A 187 12.41 2.01 -3.75
C MET A 187 12.94 0.90 -4.67
N PRO A 188 14.20 0.48 -4.52
CA PRO A 188 14.80 -0.59 -5.32
C PRO A 188 14.29 -1.97 -4.85
N ILE A 189 12.99 -2.22 -5.04
CA ILE A 189 12.35 -3.50 -4.71
C ILE A 189 11.96 -4.15 -6.03
N MET A 190 12.33 -5.42 -6.21
CA MET A 190 12.04 -6.25 -7.40
C MET A 190 12.81 -5.90 -8.67
N ASN A 191 12.52 -4.74 -9.26
CA ASN A 191 13.00 -4.42 -10.59
C ASN A 191 14.10 -3.37 -10.54
N GLU A 192 15.33 -3.83 -10.33
CA GLU A 192 16.52 -2.97 -10.34
C GLU A 192 16.65 -2.19 -11.65
N HIS A 193 16.30 -2.79 -12.79
CA HIS A 193 16.34 -2.09 -14.08
C HIS A 193 15.34 -0.91 -14.11
N ALA A 194 14.11 -1.12 -13.63
CA ALA A 194 13.13 -0.04 -13.52
C ALA A 194 13.60 1.03 -12.53
N PHE A 195 14.20 0.63 -11.39
CA PHE A 195 14.78 1.55 -10.43
C PHE A 195 15.86 2.42 -11.08
N HIS A 196 16.89 1.83 -11.69
CA HIS A 196 17.97 2.58 -12.34
C HIS A 196 17.47 3.49 -13.47
N LYS A 197 16.42 3.08 -14.18
CA LYS A 197 15.85 3.84 -15.29
C LYS A 197 14.99 5.02 -14.85
N TYR A 198 14.15 4.83 -13.83
CA TYR A 198 13.09 5.77 -13.47
C TYR A 198 13.30 6.45 -12.12
N PHE A 199 14.33 6.11 -11.35
CA PHE A 199 14.53 6.72 -10.03
C PHE A 199 14.74 8.23 -10.14
N LEU A 200 13.96 8.96 -9.34
CA LEU A 200 14.08 10.39 -9.13
C LEU A 200 14.06 10.65 -7.62
N PRO A 201 15.15 11.21 -7.05
CA PRO A 201 15.16 11.63 -5.66
C PRO A 201 14.03 12.60 -5.34
N ALA A 202 13.33 12.36 -4.23
CA ALA A 202 12.19 13.19 -3.81
C ALA A 202 12.57 14.67 -3.64
N GLU A 203 13.77 14.96 -3.13
CA GLU A 203 14.28 16.34 -2.98
C GLU A 203 14.44 17.07 -4.32
N ILE A 204 14.86 16.36 -5.38
CA ILE A 204 15.03 16.92 -6.72
C ILE A 204 13.66 17.25 -7.29
N PHE A 205 12.72 16.29 -7.21
CA PHE A 205 11.34 16.49 -7.63
C PHE A 205 10.69 17.71 -6.96
N VAL A 206 10.84 17.85 -5.65
CA VAL A 206 10.33 19.00 -4.88
C VAL A 206 10.93 20.32 -5.38
N LYS A 207 12.26 20.34 -5.58
CA LYS A 207 12.99 21.53 -6.01
C LYS A 207 12.63 21.95 -7.44
N GLU A 208 12.61 21.01 -8.38
CA GLU A 208 12.31 21.27 -9.79
C GLU A 208 10.87 21.75 -10.00
N ASN A 209 9.94 21.28 -9.17
CA ASN A 209 8.54 21.72 -9.19
C ASN A 209 8.27 22.94 -8.29
N ASP A 210 9.30 23.55 -7.67
CA ASP A 210 9.22 24.71 -6.77
C ASP A 210 8.13 24.56 -5.70
N MET A 211 8.10 23.39 -5.05
CA MET A 211 7.13 23.06 -4.01
C MET A 211 7.61 23.51 -2.63
N LYS A 212 6.76 24.19 -1.88
CA LYS A 212 7.09 24.74 -0.55
C LYS A 212 6.66 23.78 0.56
N PHE A 213 7.59 23.36 1.42
CA PHE A 213 7.27 22.50 2.56
C PHE A 213 6.27 23.18 3.52
N LEU A 214 5.27 22.44 3.98
CA LEU A 214 4.27 22.91 4.93
C LEU A 214 4.40 22.21 6.29
N ARG A 215 4.30 20.87 6.27
CA ARG A 215 4.23 20.06 7.49
C ARG A 215 4.57 18.60 7.20
N ARG A 216 4.88 17.85 8.26
CA ARG A 216 5.02 16.38 8.21
C ARG A 216 3.80 15.72 8.85
N GLU A 217 3.15 14.82 8.12
CA GLU A 217 2.06 13.95 8.58
C GLU A 217 2.55 12.49 8.67
N ASN A 218 3.01 12.08 9.85
CA ASN A 218 3.68 10.78 10.06
C ASN A 218 4.91 10.60 9.15
N LYS A 219 4.72 9.91 8.02
CA LYS A 219 5.76 9.57 7.02
C LYS A 219 5.61 10.35 5.71
N VAL A 220 4.66 11.28 5.65
CA VAL A 220 4.35 12.07 4.46
C VAL A 220 4.78 13.50 4.74
N ASP A 221 5.68 14.02 3.92
CA ASP A 221 5.97 15.45 3.90
C ASP A 221 4.98 16.12 2.96
N VAL A 222 4.25 17.11 3.46
CA VAL A 222 3.23 17.83 2.71
C VAL A 222 3.84 19.12 2.20
N TYR A 223 3.74 19.34 0.90
CA TYR A 223 4.23 20.52 0.22
C TYR A 223 3.08 21.25 -0.48
N MET A 224 3.20 22.56 -0.61
CA MET A 224 2.31 23.41 -1.42
C MET A 224 2.92 23.59 -2.81
N THR A 225 2.15 23.32 -3.86
CA THR A 225 2.53 23.64 -5.25
C THR A 225 2.33 25.14 -5.54
N LYS A 226 2.90 25.64 -6.64
CA LYS A 226 2.68 27.02 -7.12
C LYS A 226 1.21 27.37 -7.28
N ASP A 227 0.38 26.40 -7.66
CA ASP A 227 -1.04 26.62 -7.89
C ASP A 227 -1.89 26.48 -6.60
N GLY A 228 -1.25 26.38 -5.43
CA GLY A 228 -1.93 26.32 -4.14
C GLY A 228 -2.55 24.94 -3.82
N VAL A 229 -1.99 23.84 -4.34
CA VAL A 229 -2.44 22.48 -4.04
C VAL A 229 -1.47 21.81 -3.07
N GLU A 230 -2.01 21.13 -2.05
CA GLU A 230 -1.20 20.29 -1.18
C GLU A 230 -0.89 18.94 -1.83
N ILE A 231 0.39 18.63 -1.97
CA ILE A 231 0.91 17.35 -2.45
C ILE A 231 1.71 16.69 -1.34
N GLY A 232 1.43 15.41 -1.07
CA GLY A 232 2.25 14.62 -0.17
C GLY A 232 3.42 13.98 -0.91
N VAL A 233 4.59 13.93 -0.28
CA VAL A 233 5.76 13.21 -0.78
C VAL A 233 6.24 12.27 0.33
N ILE A 234 6.46 11.00 -0.03
CA ILE A 234 7.02 9.97 0.84
C ILE A 234 8.43 9.66 0.34
N ALA A 235 9.42 10.36 0.91
CA ALA A 235 10.85 10.16 0.61
C ALA A 235 11.39 8.92 1.33
N ALA A 236 11.10 7.75 0.78
CA ALA A 236 11.35 6.46 1.42
C ALA A 236 12.84 6.11 1.58
N LEU A 237 13.73 6.66 0.75
CA LEU A 237 15.17 6.43 0.83
C LEU A 237 15.88 7.53 1.61
N GLN A 238 15.50 8.79 1.37
CA GLN A 238 16.23 9.95 1.91
C GLN A 238 15.84 10.28 3.35
N SER A 239 14.54 10.22 3.66
CA SER A 239 14.01 10.53 5.00
C SER A 239 13.55 9.26 5.68
N LYS A 240 14.50 8.51 6.26
CA LYS A 240 14.20 7.31 7.06
C LYS A 240 13.16 7.64 8.14
N PHE A 241 11.94 7.13 7.98
CA PHE A 241 10.87 7.22 8.99
C PHE A 241 10.80 5.96 9.87
N CYS A 242 11.90 5.20 9.97
CA CYS A 242 11.93 3.92 10.67
C CYS A 242 11.73 4.07 12.19
N SER A 243 12.20 5.16 12.79
CA SER A 243 12.06 5.44 14.23
C SER A 243 10.60 5.63 14.66
N SER A 244 9.71 6.02 13.76
CA SER A 244 8.27 6.16 13.98
C SER A 244 7.44 5.09 13.25
N CYS A 245 8.09 4.05 12.71
CA CYS A 245 7.40 3.02 11.93
C CYS A 245 6.58 2.08 12.83
N ASN A 246 5.26 2.19 12.71
CA ASN A 246 4.26 1.45 13.48
C ASN A 246 3.68 0.21 12.76
N ARG A 247 4.36 -0.26 11.70
CA ARG A 247 3.78 -1.20 10.73
C ARG A 247 4.36 -2.60 10.77
N ILE A 248 3.48 -3.59 10.56
CA ILE A 248 3.80 -4.95 10.12
C ILE A 248 2.95 -5.32 8.90
N ARG A 249 3.30 -6.37 8.17
CA ARG A 249 2.58 -6.82 6.97
C ARG A 249 2.29 -8.31 7.05
N LEU A 250 1.08 -8.71 6.68
CA LEU A 250 0.68 -10.09 6.45
C LEU A 250 0.62 -10.33 4.95
N THR A 251 1.39 -11.30 4.45
CA THR A 251 1.31 -11.75 3.05
C THR A 251 0.11 -12.66 2.82
N ALA A 252 -0.29 -12.80 1.56
CA ALA A 252 -1.39 -13.68 1.18
C ALA A 252 -1.14 -15.15 1.55
N ASP A 253 0.13 -15.58 1.66
CA ASP A 253 0.53 -16.95 2.04
C ASP A 253 0.88 -17.12 3.52
N GLY A 254 0.56 -16.15 4.38
CA GLY A 254 0.65 -16.32 5.83
C GLY A 254 2.01 -15.99 6.45
N LYS A 255 2.83 -15.15 5.82
CA LYS A 255 4.05 -14.63 6.44
C LYS A 255 3.78 -13.25 7.05
N ILE A 256 4.14 -13.08 8.30
CA ILE A 256 4.16 -11.77 8.98
C ILE A 256 5.55 -11.17 8.80
N LEU A 257 5.64 -10.12 7.99
CA LEU A 257 6.85 -9.35 7.73
C LEU A 257 6.86 -8.14 8.66
N PRO A 258 7.87 -7.99 9.52
CA PRO A 258 7.98 -6.86 10.41
C PRO A 258 8.54 -5.61 9.70
N CYS A 259 9.22 -5.79 8.57
CA CYS A 259 9.75 -4.74 7.73
C CYS A 259 9.54 -5.08 6.24
N LEU A 260 9.42 -4.04 5.41
CA LEU A 260 9.37 -4.17 3.95
C LEU A 260 10.74 -4.44 3.32
N HIS A 261 11.84 -4.18 4.03
CA HIS A 261 13.19 -4.21 3.47
C HIS A 261 14.11 -5.15 4.24
N HIS A 262 13.55 -6.23 4.78
CA HIS A 262 14.33 -7.21 5.53
C HIS A 262 13.78 -8.61 5.26
N ASP A 263 14.65 -9.59 5.03
CA ASP A 263 14.28 -10.96 4.68
C ASP A 263 13.78 -11.80 5.89
N VAL A 264 13.48 -11.16 7.02
CA VAL A 264 12.94 -11.84 8.20
C VAL A 264 11.41 -11.85 8.14
N PHE A 265 10.83 -12.97 8.50
CA PHE A 265 9.39 -13.13 8.62
C PHE A 265 9.07 -14.20 9.68
N VAL A 266 7.83 -14.19 10.16
CA VAL A 266 7.26 -15.28 10.96
C VAL A 266 6.17 -15.94 10.13
N ASP A 267 6.24 -17.26 9.94
CA ASP A 267 5.14 -18.02 9.34
C ASP A 267 4.04 -18.20 10.38
N VAL A 268 2.83 -17.70 10.06
CA VAL A 268 1.67 -17.74 10.96
C VAL A 268 0.89 -19.05 10.87
N LYS A 269 1.08 -19.84 9.79
CA LYS A 269 0.30 -21.07 9.56
C LYS A 269 0.42 -22.09 10.70
N PRO A 270 1.61 -22.36 11.27
CA PRO A 270 1.72 -23.24 12.44
C PRO A 270 0.90 -22.73 13.64
N TYR A 271 0.90 -21.41 13.86
CA TYR A 271 0.21 -20.80 15.00
C TYR A 271 -1.31 -20.75 14.83
N LEU A 272 -1.81 -20.77 13.59
CA LEU A 272 -3.23 -20.94 13.30
C LEU A 272 -3.72 -22.33 13.70
N ALA A 273 -2.92 -23.37 13.42
CA ALA A 273 -3.27 -24.75 13.79
C ALA A 273 -3.30 -24.97 15.31
N ASP A 274 -2.35 -24.35 16.02
CA ASP A 274 -2.21 -24.47 17.47
C ASP A 274 -3.10 -23.49 18.26
N GLY A 275 -3.73 -22.53 17.57
CA GLY A 275 -4.60 -21.52 18.19
C GLY A 275 -3.88 -20.40 18.94
N ASN A 276 -2.57 -20.20 18.72
CA ASN A 276 -1.73 -19.21 19.41
C ASN A 276 -1.21 -18.10 18.48
N VAL A 277 -2.07 -17.61 17.58
CA VAL A 277 -1.72 -16.60 16.56
C VAL A 277 -1.13 -15.31 17.15
N GLU A 278 -1.50 -14.94 18.38
CA GLU A 278 -0.93 -13.79 19.10
C GLU A 278 0.60 -13.92 19.27
N ASP A 279 1.11 -15.13 19.52
CA ASP A 279 2.56 -15.38 19.67
C ASP A 279 3.31 -15.11 18.36
N ALA A 280 2.73 -15.47 17.21
CA ALA A 280 3.33 -15.17 15.92
C ALA A 280 3.48 -13.67 15.68
N ILE A 281 2.44 -12.90 16.05
CA ILE A 281 2.42 -11.44 15.92
C ILE A 281 3.47 -10.82 16.85
N LEU A 282 3.51 -11.25 18.11
CA LEU A 282 4.48 -10.77 19.09
C LEU A 282 5.92 -11.07 18.66
N LYS A 283 6.20 -12.29 18.18
CA LYS A 283 7.50 -12.67 17.62
C LYS A 283 7.89 -11.80 16.43
N ALA A 284 6.96 -11.55 15.50
CA ALA A 284 7.23 -10.67 14.37
C ALA A 284 7.57 -9.24 14.84
N VAL A 285 6.84 -8.72 15.81
CA VAL A 285 7.10 -7.40 16.40
C VAL A 285 8.46 -7.36 17.09
N GLU A 286 8.85 -8.40 17.81
CA GLU A 286 10.14 -8.51 18.50
C GLU A 286 11.32 -8.47 17.51
N ILE A 287 11.26 -9.24 16.42
CA ILE A 287 12.34 -9.31 15.42
C ILE A 287 12.33 -8.14 14.43
N LYS A 288 11.50 -7.11 14.66
CA LYS A 288 11.43 -5.94 13.79
C LYS A 288 12.76 -5.16 13.83
N PRO A 289 13.46 -5.01 12.70
CA PRO A 289 14.75 -4.34 12.69
C PRO A 289 14.61 -2.86 13.05
N ARG A 290 15.70 -2.27 13.59
CA ARG A 290 15.76 -0.84 13.93
C ARG A 290 15.39 0.04 12.74
N GLU A 291 15.98 -0.25 11.59
CA GLU A 291 15.76 0.46 10.33
C GLU A 291 16.03 -0.45 9.13
N HIS A 292 15.64 0.00 7.94
CA HIS A 292 16.08 -0.64 6.71
C HIS A 292 17.54 -0.24 6.40
N LEU A 293 18.22 -1.09 5.62
CA LEU A 293 19.60 -0.90 5.19
C LEU A 293 19.70 -0.89 3.65
N ILE A 294 18.71 -0.28 2.99
CA ILE A 294 18.61 -0.21 1.52
C ILE A 294 19.87 0.42 0.93
N GLU A 295 20.36 1.49 1.56
CA GLU A 295 21.58 2.19 1.22
C GLU A 295 22.85 1.33 1.32
N MET A 296 22.79 0.20 2.04
CA MET A 296 23.86 -0.79 2.13
C MET A 296 23.67 -1.97 1.16
N GLY A 297 22.71 -1.88 0.24
CA GLY A 297 22.39 -2.94 -0.72
C GLY A 297 21.64 -4.13 -0.11
N VAL A 298 21.14 -4.01 1.13
CA VAL A 298 20.31 -5.05 1.74
C VAL A 298 18.88 -4.89 1.22
N LEU A 299 18.60 -5.59 0.13
CA LEU A 299 17.28 -5.61 -0.50
C LEU A 299 16.52 -6.87 -0.08
N GLN A 300 15.22 -6.72 0.11
CA GLN A 300 14.34 -7.86 0.38
C GLN A 300 14.16 -8.68 -0.90
N LYS A 301 14.28 -10.01 -0.81
CA LYS A 301 14.06 -10.94 -1.92
C LYS A 301 12.58 -11.35 -2.11
N ILE A 302 11.66 -10.71 -1.38
CA ILE A 302 10.23 -11.04 -1.39
C ILE A 302 9.50 -10.13 -2.39
N ASN A 303 8.60 -10.72 -3.18
CA ASN A 303 7.96 -10.02 -4.26
C ASN A 303 6.90 -8.99 -3.81
N MET A 304 6.93 -7.79 -4.41
CA MET A 304 6.04 -6.65 -4.09
C MET A 304 4.54 -7.00 -4.15
N TYR A 305 4.14 -7.88 -5.07
CA TYR A 305 2.74 -8.33 -5.21
C TYR A 305 2.29 -9.26 -4.08
N GLY A 306 3.21 -10.00 -3.44
CA GLY A 306 2.89 -10.91 -2.33
C GLY A 306 2.72 -10.18 -0.99
N ILE A 307 3.37 -9.03 -0.84
CA ILE A 307 3.43 -8.22 0.39
C ILE A 307 2.47 -7.02 0.39
N GLY A 308 1.73 -6.86 -0.72
CA GLY A 308 0.70 -5.86 -0.96
C GLY A 308 1.24 -4.43 -1.05
N GLY A 309 1.21 -3.85 -2.26
CA GLY A 309 1.66 -2.48 -2.57
C GLY A 309 1.28 -1.43 -1.51
#